data_AF-A0A9E2MJ78-F1
#
_entry.id   AF-A0A9E2MJ78-F1
#
_cell.length_a   1.000
_cell.length_b   1.000
_cell.length_c   1.000
_cell.angle_alpha   90.00
_cell.angle_beta   90.00
_cell.angle_gamma   90.00
#
_symmetry.space_group_name_H-M   'P 1'
#
loop_
_entity.id
_entity.type
_entity.pdbx_description
1 polymer ?
#
loop_
_entity_poly.entity_id
_entity_poly.type
_entity_poly.pdbx_seq_one_letter_code
_entity_poly.pdbx_strand_id
1 'polypeptide(L)' 'MMGFSGIRLILMLLFWGALIVGGVWLVKTVFASSPQNHSGNIVLKQPSPHEIIDQRYARGEINREEYEKIKADLM' A
#
# COMPACT_ATOMS: atom_id res chain seq x y z
N MET A 1 -0.55 -12.47 -49.03
CA MET A 1 -1.20 -13.29 -47.98
C MET A 1 -0.41 -13.14 -46.67
N MET A 2 -0.66 -12.08 -45.89
CA MET A 2 -0.04 -11.88 -44.57
C MET A 2 -1.01 -11.11 -43.69
N GLY A 3 -1.89 -11.81 -42.96
CA GLY A 3 -2.88 -11.15 -42.11
C GLY A 3 -3.22 -11.89 -40.82
N PHE A 4 -2.95 -13.19 -40.73
CA PHE A 4 -3.39 -14.00 -39.59
C PHE A 4 -2.35 -14.16 -38.46
N SER A 5 -1.07 -13.85 -38.70
CA SER A 5 -0.03 -14.00 -37.67
C SER A 5 -0.02 -12.86 -36.63
N GLY A 6 -0.41 -11.64 -37.01
CA GLY A 6 -0.44 -10.49 -36.07
C GLY A 6 -1.57 -10.56 -35.05
N ILE A 7 -2.73 -11.10 -35.46
CA ILE A 7 -3.91 -11.24 -34.60
C ILE A 7 -3.60 -12.18 -33.41
N ARG A 8 -2.83 -13.24 -33.64
CA ARG A 8 -2.44 -14.20 -32.60
C ARG A 8 -1.53 -13.55 -31.54
N LEU A 9 -0.64 -12.64 -31.95
CA LEU A 9 0.21 -11.88 -31.04
C LEU A 9 -0.58 -10.85 -30.24
N ILE A 10 -1.51 -10.15 -30.89
CA ILE A 10 -2.42 -9.21 -30.23
C ILE A 10 -3.24 -9.91 -29.14
N LEU A 11 -3.85 -11.06 -29.46
CA LEU A 11 -4.67 -11.81 -28.50
C LEU A 11 -3.84 -12.31 -27.32
N MET A 12 -2.60 -12.74 -27.56
CA MET A 12 -1.68 -13.15 -26.50
C MET A 12 -1.35 -11.98 -25.55
N LEU A 13 -0.98 -10.81 -26.09
CA LEU A 13 -0.70 -9.62 -25.28
C LEU A 13 -1.93 -9.14 -24.52
N LEU A 14 -3.10 -9.22 -25.16
CA LEU A 14 -4.37 -8.83 -24.54
C LEU A 14 -4.74 -9.78 -23.40
N PHE A 15 -4.49 -11.09 -23.55
CA PHE A 15 -4.65 -12.07 -22.48
C PHE A 15 -3.71 -11.79 -21.29
N TRP A 16 -2.41 -11.58 -21.54
CA TRP A 16 -1.46 -11.22 -20.48
C TRP A 16 -1.80 -9.89 -19.81
N GLY A 17 -2.19 -8.89 -20.60
CA GLY A 17 -2.64 -7.60 -20.08
C GLY A 17 -3.88 -7.74 -19.20
N ALA A 18 -4.88 -8.51 -19.65
CA ALA A 18 -6.08 -8.80 -18.86
C ALA A 18 -5.75 -9.56 -17.56
N LEU A 19 -4.79 -10.48 -17.60
CA LEU A 19 -4.35 -11.23 -16.41
C LEU A 19 -3.68 -10.31 -15.39
N ILE A 20 -2.81 -9.40 -15.84
CA ILE A 20 -2.18 -8.38 -14.98
C ILE A 20 -3.24 -7.43 -14.41
N VAL A 21 -4.10 -6.87 -15.27
CA VAL A 21 -5.15 -5.92 -14.84
C VAL A 21 -6.11 -6.59 -13.86
N GLY A 22 -6.53 -7.83 -14.13
CA GLY A 22 -7.38 -8.61 -13.24
C GLY A 22 -6.71 -8.88 -11.89
N GLY A 23 -5.44 -9.29 -11.90
CA GLY A 23 -4.66 -9.50 -10.68
C GLY A 23 -4.50 -8.22 -9.85
N VAL A 24 -4.11 -7.11 -10.50
CA VAL A 24 -4.00 -5.79 -9.86
C VAL A 24 -5.34 -5.32 -9.33
N TRP A 25 -6.43 -5.52 -10.07
CA TRP A 25 -7.77 -5.13 -9.64
C TRP A 25 -8.26 -5.93 -8.44
N LEU A 26 -7.96 -7.24 -8.40
CA LEU A 26 -8.30 -8.12 -7.29
C LEU A 26 -7.50 -7.76 -6.03
N VAL A 27 -6.18 -7.57 -6.17
CA VAL A 27 -5.30 -7.08 -5.11
C VAL A 27 -5.78 -5.71 -4.65
N LYS A 28 -6.02 -4.75 -5.56
CA LYS A 28 -6.53 -3.42 -5.21
C LYS A 28 -7.85 -3.52 -4.45
N THR A 29 -8.79 -4.37 -4.85
CA THR A 29 -10.10 -4.49 -4.17
C THR A 29 -9.95 -5.12 -2.78
N VAL A 30 -9.13 -6.16 -2.64
CA VAL A 30 -8.88 -6.83 -1.35
C VAL A 30 -8.11 -5.92 -0.40
N PHE A 31 -7.06 -5.24 -0.87
CA PHE A 31 -6.25 -4.34 -0.06
C PHE A 31 -6.87 -2.94 0.14
N ALA A 32 -7.72 -2.45 -0.78
CA ALA A 32 -8.49 -1.21 -0.60
C ALA A 32 -9.75 -1.40 0.25
N SER A 33 -10.08 -2.64 0.63
CA SER A 33 -11.03 -2.91 1.71
C SER A 33 -10.42 -2.66 3.10
N SER A 34 -9.09 -2.53 3.18
CA SER A 34 -8.48 -1.77 4.27
C SER A 34 -8.66 -0.30 3.91
N PRO A 35 -9.26 0.54 4.76
CA PRO A 35 -9.20 1.99 4.62
C PRO A 35 -7.75 2.45 4.87
N GLN A 36 -6.83 2.05 3.99
CA GLN A 36 -5.60 2.78 3.80
C GLN A 36 -6.00 4.06 3.09
N ASN A 37 -6.28 5.04 3.95
CA ASN A 37 -6.31 6.45 3.67
C ASN A 37 -5.53 6.78 2.40
N HIS A 38 -6.25 7.36 1.46
CA HIS A 38 -5.71 7.95 0.26
C HIS A 38 -4.56 8.87 0.64
N SER A 39 -3.33 8.40 0.49
CA SER A 39 -2.17 9.27 0.44
C SER A 39 -1.29 8.88 -0.73
N GLY A 40 -1.91 8.90 -1.91
CA GLY A 40 -1.25 9.35 -3.13
C GLY A 40 -1.04 10.86 -3.10
N ASN A 41 -0.35 11.36 -2.07
CA ASN A 41 0.12 12.73 -1.99
C ASN A 41 1.62 12.70 -1.71
N ILE A 42 2.38 13.19 -2.67
CA ILE A 42 3.80 13.54 -2.57
C ILE A 42 3.89 14.82 -1.72
N VAL A 43 3.43 14.76 -0.46
CA VAL A 43 3.54 15.86 0.52
C VAL A 43 3.62 15.21 1.90
N LEU A 44 4.84 15.17 2.47
CA LEU A 44 5.09 15.13 3.91
C LEU A 44 4.15 14.20 4.69
N LYS A 45 4.39 12.88 4.66
CA LYS A 45 3.75 11.94 5.61
C LYS A 45 4.22 12.35 7.01
N GLN A 46 3.46 13.22 7.67
CA GLN A 46 3.58 13.42 9.10
C GLN A 46 3.34 12.03 9.71
N PRO A 47 4.37 11.39 10.31
CA PRO A 47 4.19 10.09 10.92
C PRO A 47 3.05 10.20 11.92
N SER A 48 2.13 9.24 11.88
CA SER A 48 1.05 9.20 12.85
C SER A 48 1.63 9.28 14.26
N PRO A 49 0.99 9.96 15.23
CA PRO A 49 1.53 10.07 16.57
C PRO A 49 1.96 8.71 17.18
N HIS A 50 1.26 7.63 16.82
CA HIS A 50 1.63 6.25 17.13
C HIS A 50 2.97 5.81 16.50
N GLU A 51 3.19 6.05 15.20
CA GLU A 51 4.47 5.76 14.54
C GLU A 51 5.64 6.54 15.17
N ILE A 52 5.40 7.78 15.63
CA ILE A 52 6.45 8.60 16.29
C ILE A 52 6.86 7.98 17.63
N ILE A 53 5.90 7.57 18.46
CA ILE A 53 6.19 7.03 19.79
C ILE A 53 6.87 5.67 19.71
N ASP A 54 6.44 4.83 18.77
CA ASP A 54 7.05 3.51 18.54
C ASP A 54 8.51 3.67 18.08
N GLN A 55 8.78 4.62 17.18
CA GLN A 55 10.13 4.88 16.70
C GLN A 55 11.05 5.44 17.79
N ARG A 56 10.53 6.24 18.72
CA ARG A 56 11.31 6.78 19.86
C ARG A 56 11.58 5.71 20.91
N TYR A 57 10.60 4.84 21.17
CA TYR A 57 10.79 3.70 22.06
C TYR A 57 11.83 2.72 21.50
N ALA A 58 11.76 2.41 20.20
CA ALA A 58 12.74 1.56 19.53
C ALA A 58 14.17 2.16 19.52
N ARG A 59 14.28 3.49 19.48
CA ARG A 59 15.56 4.19 19.65
C ARG A 59 16.04 4.26 21.10
N GLY A 60 15.20 3.86 22.08
CA GLY A 60 15.50 3.98 23.50
C GLY A 60 15.47 5.42 24.02
N GLU A 61 14.88 6.36 23.26
CA GLU A 61 14.77 7.76 23.66
C GLU A 61 13.69 7.99 24.73
N ILE A 62 12.75 7.06 24.88
CA ILE A 62 11.69 7.08 25.89
C ILE A 62 11.64 5.76 26.64
N ASN A 63 11.36 5.82 27.94
CA ASN A 63 11.18 4.62 28.75
C ASN A 63 9.78 4.02 28.53
N ARG A 64 9.60 2.74 28.89
CA ARG A 64 8.33 2.03 28.83
C ARG A 64 7.20 2.76 29.56
N GLU A 65 7.51 3.39 30.70
CA GLU A 65 6.52 4.17 31.48
C GLU A 65 6.00 5.39 30.71
N GLU A 66 6.86 6.07 29.98
CA GLU A 66 6.49 7.23 29.14
C GLU A 66 5.73 6.77 27.90
N TYR A 67 6.17 5.67 27.29
CA TYR A 67 5.48 5.06 26.15
C TYR A 67 4.02 4.70 26.50
N GLU A 68 3.79 4.04 27.64
CA GLU A 68 2.44 3.65 28.06
C GLU A 68 1.54 4.86 28.36
N LYS A 69 2.08 5.92 28.99
CA LYS A 69 1.33 7.16 29.23
C LYS A 69 0.88 7.83 27.94
N ILE A 70 1.81 7.99 26.99
CA ILE A 70 1.53 8.65 25.71
C ILE A 70 0.59 7.79 24.87
N LYS A 71 0.76 6.46 24.89
CA LYS A 71 -0.13 5.52 24.20
C LYS A 71 -1.55 5.56 24.77
N ALA A 72 -1.71 5.71 26.09
CA ALA A 72 -3.01 5.84 26.73
C ALA A 72 -3.69 7.19 26.44
N ASP A 73 -2.91 8.27 26.28
CA ASP A 73 -3.39 9.60 25.89
C ASP A 73 -3.82 9.67 24.41
N LEU A 74 -3.22 8.82 23.58
CA LEU A 74 -3.50 8.72 22.15
C LEU A 74 -4.64 7.75 21.78
N MET A 75 -5.15 6.97 22.74
CA MET A 75 -6.34 6.11 22.56
C MET A 75 -7.63 6.90 22.72
#